data_AF-A0A558BXF6-F1
#
_entry.id   AF-A0A558BXF6-F1
#
_cell.length_a   1.000
_cell.length_b   1.000
_cell.length_c   1.000
_cell.angle_alpha   90.00
_cell.angle_beta   90.00
_cell.angle_gamma   90.00
#
_symmetry.space_group_name_H-M   'P 1'
#
loop_
_entity.id
_entity.type
_entity.pdbx_description
1 polymer ?
#
loop_
_entity_poly.entity_id
_entity_poly.type
_entity_poly.pdbx_seq_one_letter_code
_entity_poly.pdbx_strand_id
1 'polypeptide(L)' 'MNINIALFGIAREIVGQSSLTLDAPAGQSAAGLLADLRRTYPELAGLRSLAVAVNNEYAADDVVLHERDEIALIPPVSGG' A
#
# COMPACT_ATOMS: atom_id res chain seq x y z
N MET A 1 6.44 12.39 -6.70
CA MET A 1 6.23 11.40 -7.78
C MET A 1 4.85 10.82 -7.56
N ASN A 2 4.02 10.78 -8.60
CA ASN A 2 2.62 10.39 -8.44
C ASN A 2 2.46 8.88 -8.62
N ILE A 3 2.08 8.18 -7.55
CA ILE A 3 1.85 6.74 -7.57
C ILE A 3 0.38 6.42 -7.33
N ASN A 4 -0.12 5.41 -8.04
CA ASN A 4 -1.48 4.91 -7.84
C ASN A 4 -1.44 3.54 -7.16
N ILE A 5 -2.25 3.38 -6.13
CA ILE A 5 -2.25 2.22 -5.25
C ILE A 5 -3.63 1.59 -5.28
N ALA A 6 -3.72 0.34 -5.72
CA ALA A 6 -4.95 -0.44 -5.64
C ALA A 6 -5.20 -0.94 -4.21
N LEU A 7 -6.45 -0.86 -3.77
CA LEU A 7 -6.86 -1.21 -2.42
C LEU A 7 -7.88 -2.34 -2.45
N PHE A 8 -7.69 -3.33 -1.58
CA PHE A 8 -8.51 -4.54 -1.51
C PHE A 8 -9.04 -4.78 -0.09
N GLY A 9 -10.10 -5.58 0.01
CA GLY A 9 -10.67 -6.04 1.29
C GLY A 9 -10.80 -4.95 2.34
N ILE A 10 -10.38 -5.27 3.57
CA ILE A 10 -10.45 -4.35 4.71
C ILE A 10 -9.62 -3.07 4.51
N ALA A 11 -8.55 -3.08 3.71
CA ALA A 11 -7.78 -1.87 3.42
C ALA A 11 -8.61 -0.88 2.57
N ARG A 12 -9.37 -1.38 1.60
CA ARG A 12 -10.34 -0.58 0.82
C ARG A 12 -11.47 -0.06 1.71
N GLU A 13 -11.95 -0.86 2.65
CA GLU A 13 -13.03 -0.44 3.58
C GLU A 13 -12.56 0.69 4.50
N ILE A 14 -11.35 0.56 5.08
CA ILE A 14 -10.74 1.58 5.94
C ILE A 14 -10.51 2.89 5.19
N VAL A 15 -9.97 2.82 3.96
CA VAL A 15 -9.68 4.02 3.16
C VAL A 15 -10.95 4.58 2.50
N GLY A 16 -11.98 3.76 2.32
CA GLY A 16 -13.25 4.13 1.67
C GLY A 16 -13.18 4.23 0.13
N GLN A 17 -12.06 3.84 -0.49
CA GLN A 17 -11.81 3.94 -1.92
C GLN A 17 -11.13 2.67 -2.45
N SER A 18 -11.39 2.33 -3.72
CA SER A 18 -10.75 1.16 -4.38
C SER A 18 -9.32 1.44 -4.85
N SER A 19 -8.93 2.71 -4.95
CA SER A 19 -7.57 3.11 -5.27
C SER A 19 -7.25 4.46 -4.62
N LEU A 20 -5.97 4.70 -4.39
CA LEU A 20 -5.45 5.93 -3.82
C LEU A 20 -4.30 6.45 -4.68
N THR A 21 -4.33 7.74 -4.98
CA THR A 21 -3.29 8.44 -5.71
C THR A 21 -2.53 9.33 -4.72
N LEU A 22 -1.22 9.12 -4.58
CA LEU A 22 -0.37 9.82 -3.62
C LEU A 22 0.83 10.48 -4.31
N ASP A 23 1.16 11.69 -3.86
CA ASP A 23 2.47 12.28 -4.17
C ASP A 23 3.50 11.78 -3.15
N ALA A 24 4.36 10.87 -3.61
CA ALA A 24 5.43 10.27 -2.83
C ALA A 24 6.77 10.92 -3.16
N PRO A 25 7.71 11.05 -2.21
CA PRO A 25 9.04 11.55 -2.52
C PRO A 25 9.77 10.59 -3.48
N ALA A 26 10.70 11.10 -4.27
CA ALA A 26 11.54 10.27 -5.12
C ALA A 26 12.33 9.27 -4.26
N GLY A 27 12.36 8.00 -4.66
CA GLY A 27 13.04 6.94 -3.91
C GLY A 27 12.25 6.38 -2.73
N GLN A 28 10.94 6.69 -2.63
CA GLN A 28 10.07 6.09 -1.61
C GLN A 28 10.12 4.56 -1.68
N SER A 29 10.35 3.91 -0.54
CA SER A 29 10.30 2.45 -0.44
C SER A 29 8.89 1.94 -0.09
N ALA A 30 8.64 0.65 -0.31
CA ALA A 30 7.40 -0.01 0.11
C ALA A 30 7.12 0.16 1.61
N ALA A 31 8.13 0.03 2.48
CA ALA A 31 7.97 0.25 3.92
C ALA A 31 7.66 1.73 4.25
N GLY A 32 8.31 2.67 3.57
CA GLY A 32 8.00 4.09 3.69
C GLY A 32 6.54 4.37 3.35
N LEU A 33 6.06 3.81 2.23
CA LEU A 33 4.67 3.95 1.81
C LEU A 33 3.71 3.44 2.89
N LEU A 34 3.95 2.25 3.45
CA LEU A 34 3.13 1.72 4.54
C LEU A 34 3.15 2.63 5.78
N ALA A 35 4.29 3.21 6.13
CA ALA A 35 4.40 4.14 7.26
C ALA A 35 3.56 5.41 7.02
N ASP A 36 3.62 5.99 5.82
CA ASP A 36 2.85 7.19 5.46
C ASP A 36 1.33 6.90 5.43
N LEU A 37 0.94 5.74 4.91
CA LEU A 37 -0.45 5.30 4.91
C LEU A 37 -0.97 5.06 6.32
N ARG A 38 -0.20 4.44 7.21
CA ARG A 38 -0.59 4.23 8.63
C ARG A 38 -0.68 5.53 9.40
N ARG A 39 0.13 6.54 9.05
CA ARG A 39 0.02 7.88 9.64
C ARG A 39 -1.27 8.59 9.20
N THR A 40 -1.66 8.40 7.95
CA THR A 40 -2.86 9.03 7.36
C THR A 40 -4.14 8.29 7.74
N TYR A 41 -4.09 6.96 7.79
CA TYR A 41 -5.18 6.05 8.12
C TYR A 41 -4.76 5.15 9.31
N PRO A 42 -4.88 5.64 10.55
CA PRO A 42 -4.43 4.90 11.75
C PRO A 42 -5.03 3.51 11.91
N GLU A 43 -6.24 3.29 11.38
CA GLU A 43 -6.90 1.97 11.39
C GLU A 43 -6.11 0.90 10.62
N LEU A 44 -5.33 1.27 9.60
CA LEU A 44 -4.44 0.34 8.89
C LEU A 44 -3.34 -0.23 9.80
N ALA A 45 -2.95 0.50 10.86
CA ALA A 45 -1.96 0.02 11.82
C ALA A 45 -2.51 -1.09 12.73
N GLY A 46 -3.84 -1.22 12.85
CA GLY A 46 -4.49 -2.29 13.61
C GLY A 46 -4.59 -3.61 12.86
N LEU A 47 -4.26 -3.64 11.57
CA LEU A 47 -4.28 -4.86 10.78
C LEU A 47 -3.13 -5.79 11.19
N ARG A 48 -3.43 -7.08 11.33
CA ARG A 48 -2.46 -8.11 11.76
C ARG A 48 -1.30 -8.29 10.78
N SER A 49 -1.57 -8.02 9.50
CA SER A 49 -0.58 -7.93 8.42
C SER A 49 -1.08 -6.93 7.39
N LEU A 50 -0.16 -6.27 6.70
CA LEU A 50 -0.46 -5.44 5.54
C LEU A 50 0.82 -5.40 4.72
N ALA A 51 0.77 -5.92 3.50
CA ALA A 51 1.90 -5.97 2.59
C ALA A 51 1.68 -5.04 1.40
N VAL A 52 2.77 -4.71 0.71
CA VAL A 52 2.74 -4.04 -0.59
C VAL A 52 3.07 -5.08 -1.65
N ALA A 53 2.30 -5.11 -2.73
CA ALA A 53 2.69 -5.77 -3.96
C ALA A 53 3.04 -4.73 -5.02
N VAL A 54 4.09 -5.00 -5.79
CA VAL A 54 4.59 -4.18 -6.89
C VAL A 54 4.65 -5.07 -8.12
N ASN A 55 3.97 -4.68 -9.20
CA ASN A 55 3.93 -5.43 -10.46
C ASN A 55 3.52 -6.90 -10.28
N ASN A 56 2.48 -7.14 -9.46
CA ASN A 56 1.92 -8.45 -9.12
C ASN A 56 2.81 -9.38 -8.26
N GLU A 57 3.89 -8.85 -7.68
CA GLU A 57 4.75 -9.59 -6.75
C GLU A 57 4.82 -8.90 -5.38
N TYR A 58 4.93 -9.67 -4.30
CA TYR A 58 5.13 -9.10 -2.96
C TYR A 58 6.46 -8.36 -2.89
N ALA A 59 6.40 -7.08 -2.53
CA ALA A 59 7.58 -6.25 -2.39
C ALA A 59 8.22 -6.45 -1.02
N ALA A 60 9.55 -6.53 -0.99
CA ALA A 60 10.31 -6.35 0.23
C ALA A 60 10.25 -4.88 0.68
N ASP A 61 10.51 -4.64 1.96
CA ASP A 61 10.41 -3.32 2.60
C ASP A 61 11.29 -2.23 1.96
N ASP A 62 12.40 -2.64 1.36
CA ASP A 62 13.42 -1.78 0.72
C ASP A 62 13.20 -1.57 -0.78
N VAL A 63 12.21 -2.25 -1.39
CA VAL A 63 11.86 -2.04 -2.81
C VAL A 63 11.46 -0.59 -3.03
N VAL A 64 12.17 0.08 -3.93
CA VAL A 64 11.89 1.45 -4.36
C VAL A 64 10.74 1.45 -5.35
N LEU A 65 9.75 2.29 -5.08
CA LEU A 65 8.57 2.47 -5.89
C LEU A 65 8.83 3.48 -7.02
N HIS A 66 8.17 3.30 -8.15
CA HIS A 66 8.23 4.19 -9.30
C HIS A 66 6.81 4.56 -9.77
N GLU A 67 6.68 5.70 -10.46
CA GLU A 67 5.39 6.22 -10.95
C GLU A 67 4.64 5.26 -11.89
N ARG A 68 5.36 4.34 -12.53
CA ARG A 68 4.80 3.39 -13.51
C ARG A 68 4.51 2.02 -12.92
N ASP A 69 4.81 1.82 -11.64
CA ASP A 69 4.57 0.54 -10.98
C ASP A 69 3.08 0.31 -10.73
N GLU A 70 2.64 -0.92 -10.91
CA GLU A 70 1.34 -1.38 -10.42
C GLU A 70 1.47 -1.71 -8.93
N ILE A 71 1.00 -0.80 -8.08
CA ILE A 71 1.12 -0.94 -6.62
C ILE A 71 -0.22 -1.38 -6.04
N ALA A 72 -0.19 -2.36 -5.13
CA ALA A 72 -1.37 -2.82 -4.40
C ALA A 72 -1.09 -2.97 -2.90
N LEU A 73 -2.07 -2.61 -2.06
CA LEU A 73 -2.07 -3.00 -0.65
C LEU A 73 -2.76 -4.34 -0.48
N ILE A 74 -2.03 -5.28 0.11
CA ILE A 74 -2.50 -6.63 0.37
C ILE A 74 -2.80 -6.76 1.87
N PRO A 75 -4.05 -6.59 2.31
CA PRO A 75 -4.44 -6.82 3.70
C PRO A 75 -4.37 -8.32 4.07
N PRO A 76 -4.60 -8.69 5.35
CA PRO A 76 -4.66 -10.09 5.72
C PRO A 76 -5.77 -10.76 4.93
N VAL A 77 -5.41 -11.78 4.14
CA VAL A 77 -6.40 -12.58 3.43
C VAL A 77 -7.05 -13.53 4.42
N SER A 78 -8.38 -13.47 4.53
CA SER A 78 -9.18 -14.52 5.17
C SER A 78 -9.19 -15.71 4.20
N GLY A 79 -8.14 -16.53 4.22
CA GLY A 79 -8.12 -17.77 3.46
C GLY A 79 -9.38 -18.58 3.76
N GLY A 80 -10.07 -19.01 2.70
CA GLY A 80 -11.13 -20.02 2.79
C GLY A 80 -10.56 -21.40 3.12
#